data_AF-A0A3N5M8U7-F1
#
_entry.id   AF-A0A3N5M8U7-F1
#
_cell.length_a   1.000
_cell.length_b   1.000
_cell.length_c   1.000
_cell.angle_alpha   90.00
_cell.angle_beta   90.00
_cell.angle_gamma   90.00
#
_symmetry.space_group_name_H-M   'P 1'
#
loop_
_entity.id
_entity.type
_entity.pdbx_description
1 polymer ?
#
loop_
_entity_poly.entity_id
_entity_poly.type
_entity_poly.pdbx_seq_one_letter_code
_entity_poly.pdbx_strand_id
1 'polypeptide(L)'
;MESSILFSLKLSLQVAAIATVFVLIAGVVIAYLLAMKNFRGKEFVDMIFTLPLVLPPTVTGYFLIVLFGRNGVVGRPLFALTGWQIMFTWQAAVLASFVVALPLMIKTARAAMESVDENLL
;
A
#
# COMPACT_ATOMS: atom_id res chain seq x y z
N MET A 1 24.57 21.55 -6.74
CA MET A 1 24.59 20.08 -6.60
C MET A 1 24.02 19.65 -5.25
N GLU A 2 24.47 20.22 -4.13
CA GLU A 2 23.92 19.93 -2.79
C GLU A 2 22.43 20.24 -2.63
N SER A 3 21.95 21.36 -3.19
CA SER A 3 20.53 21.75 -3.11
C SER A 3 19.56 20.73 -3.73
N SER A 4 19.96 20.07 -4.82
CA SER A 4 19.16 19.02 -5.47
C SER A 4 19.11 17.73 -4.64
N ILE A 5 20.18 17.38 -3.94
CA ILE A 5 20.22 16.23 -3.04
C ILE A 5 19.28 16.45 -1.85
N LEU A 6 19.36 17.64 -1.23
CA LEU A 6 18.48 18.00 -0.11
C LEU A 6 17.01 17.98 -0.50
N PHE A 7 16.66 18.44 -1.70
CA PHE A 7 15.30 18.36 -2.23
C PHE A 7 14.82 16.91 -2.35
N SER A 8 15.60 16.04 -3.01
CA SER A 8 15.25 14.62 -3.19
C SER A 8 15.15 13.87 -1.86
N LEU A 9 15.99 14.20 -0.89
CA LEU A 9 15.96 13.63 0.45
C LEU A 9 14.68 14.04 1.19
N LYS A 10 14.34 15.33 1.18
CA LYS A 10 13.11 15.85 1.80
C LYS A 10 11.86 15.21 1.19
N LEU A 11 11.81 15.11 -0.14
CA LEU A 11 10.70 14.48 -0.84
C LEU A 11 10.57 13.00 -0.48
N SER A 12 11.70 12.26 -0.48
CA SER A 12 11.72 10.85 -0.09
C SER A 12 11.25 10.65 1.36
N LEU A 13 11.71 11.48 2.29
CA LEU A 13 11.28 11.43 3.69
C LEU A 13 9.79 11.74 3.84
N GLN A 14 9.28 12.76 3.15
CA GLN A 14 7.87 13.10 3.14
C GLN A 14 7.02 11.94 2.61
N VAL A 15 7.42 11.35 1.49
CA VAL A 15 6.73 10.21 0.88
C VAL A 15 6.73 9.02 1.82
N ALA A 16 7.90 8.66 2.37
CA ALA A 16 8.05 7.52 3.27
C ALA A 16 7.24 7.70 4.56
N ALA A 17 7.26 8.88 5.17
CA ALA A 17 6.51 9.16 6.40
C ALA A 17 4.99 8.99 6.19
N ILE A 18 4.46 9.59 5.12
CA ILE A 18 3.02 9.51 4.81
C ILE A 18 2.64 8.07 4.45
N ALA A 19 3.42 7.40 3.60
CA ALA A 19 3.17 6.00 3.24
C ALA A 19 3.20 5.10 4.48
N THR A 20 4.14 5.32 5.41
CA THR A 20 4.26 4.54 6.64
C THR A 20 3.01 4.66 7.52
N VAL A 21 2.47 5.87 7.68
CA VAL A 21 1.22 6.06 8.44
C VAL A 21 0.07 5.27 7.82
N PHE A 22 -0.10 5.34 6.50
CA PHE A 22 -1.15 4.57 5.83
C PHE A 22 -0.91 3.05 5.92
N VAL A 23 0.32 2.60 5.72
CA VAL A 23 0.71 1.19 5.84
C VAL A 23 0.45 0.67 7.25
N LEU A 24 0.79 1.45 8.28
CA LEU A 24 0.56 1.09 9.67
C LEU A 24 -0.94 0.90 9.93
N ILE A 25 -1.76 1.90 9.60
CA ILE A 25 -3.20 1.85 9.86
C ILE A 25 -3.85 0.71 9.08
N ALA A 26 -3.66 0.67 7.76
CA ALA A 26 -4.30 -0.34 6.92
C ALA A 26 -3.75 -1.75 7.21
N GLY A 27 -2.42 -1.88 7.30
CA GLY A 27 -1.74 -3.15 7.52
C GLY A 27 -2.12 -3.80 8.83
N VAL A 28 -2.18 -3.04 9.94
CA VAL A 28 -2.60 -3.55 11.25
C VAL A 28 -4.07 -3.97 11.23
N VAL A 29 -4.96 -3.16 10.66
CA VAL A 29 -6.39 -3.50 10.58
C VAL A 29 -6.62 -4.76 9.76
N ILE A 30 -5.96 -4.88 8.59
CA ILE A 30 -6.08 -6.05 7.73
C ILE A 30 -5.46 -7.28 8.40
N ALA A 31 -4.28 -7.15 9.00
CA ALA A 31 -3.62 -8.23 9.73
C ALA A 31 -4.49 -8.75 10.87
N TYR A 32 -5.10 -7.86 11.65
CA TYR A 32 -6.03 -8.24 12.71
C TYR A 32 -7.24 -9.01 12.18
N LEU A 33 -7.85 -8.55 11.09
CA LEU A 33 -8.97 -9.26 10.46
C LEU A 33 -8.56 -10.64 9.94
N LEU A 34 -7.36 -10.75 9.35
CA LEU A 34 -6.84 -12.02 8.85
C LEU A 34 -6.40 -12.96 9.98
N ALA A 35 -5.83 -12.46 11.07
CA ALA A 35 -5.42 -13.28 12.21
C ALA A 35 -6.66 -13.80 12.97
N MET A 36 -7.56 -12.88 13.35
CA MET A 36 -8.57 -13.14 14.36
C MET A 36 -9.90 -13.69 13.82
N LYS A 37 -10.17 -13.55 12.51
CA LYS A 37 -11.44 -13.99 11.91
C LYS A 37 -11.23 -15.12 10.91
N ASN A 38 -12.09 -16.14 11.00
CA ASN A 38 -12.19 -17.22 10.02
C ASN A 38 -13.42 -16.99 9.13
N PHE A 39 -13.18 -16.64 7.86
CA PHE A 39 -14.23 -16.42 6.87
C PHE A 39 -13.87 -17.09 5.54
N ARG A 40 -14.89 -17.49 4.75
CA ARG A 40 -14.77 -18.34 3.55
C ARG A 40 -13.98 -17.73 2.37
N GLY A 41 -13.46 -16.52 2.50
CA GLY A 41 -12.65 -15.82 1.49
C GLY A 41 -11.28 -15.35 1.99
N LYS A 42 -10.85 -15.79 3.18
CA LYS A 42 -9.62 -15.33 3.84
C LYS A 42 -8.38 -15.55 2.98
N GLU A 43 -8.23 -16.72 2.38
CA GLU A 43 -7.10 -17.05 1.50
C GLU A 43 -7.06 -16.17 0.25
N PHE A 44 -8.21 -15.86 -0.35
CA PHE A 44 -8.27 -15.00 -1.53
C PHE A 44 -7.85 -13.57 -1.20
N VAL A 45 -8.28 -13.05 -0.05
CA VAL A 45 -7.87 -11.73 0.45
C VAL A 45 -6.36 -11.70 0.73
N ASP A 46 -5.83 -12.73 1.40
CA ASP A 46 -4.41 -12.86 1.68
C ASP A 46 -3.56 -12.94 0.40
N MET A 47 -4.06 -13.66 -0.62
CA MET A 47 -3.46 -13.71 -1.95
C MET A 47 -3.40 -12.32 -2.58
N ILE A 48 -4.52 -11.58 -2.63
CA ILE A 48 -4.56 -10.23 -3.21
C ILE A 48 -3.52 -9.31 -2.57
N PHE A 49 -3.46 -9.30 -1.23
CA PHE A 49 -2.49 -8.47 -0.53
C PHE A 49 -1.05 -8.95 -0.72
N THR A 50 -0.82 -10.24 -1.00
CA THR A 50 0.51 -10.78 -1.27
C THR A 50 0.97 -10.57 -2.72
N LEU A 51 0.05 -10.33 -3.67
CA LEU A 51 0.38 -10.15 -5.10
C LEU A 51 1.53 -9.15 -5.36
N PRO A 52 1.60 -7.97 -4.73
CA PRO A 52 2.68 -7.02 -5.00
C PRO A 52 4.08 -7.55 -4.67
N LEU A 53 4.21 -8.54 -3.78
CA LEU A 53 5.51 -9.15 -3.42
C LEU A 53 6.01 -10.15 -4.46
N VAL A 54 5.10 -10.80 -5.19
CA VAL A 54 5.45 -11.81 -6.21
C VAL A 54 5.62 -11.20 -7.59
N LEU A 55 5.01 -10.04 -7.82
CA LEU A 55 5.11 -9.33 -9.09
C LEU A 55 6.44 -8.55 -9.18
N PRO A 56 7.07 -8.47 -10.37
CA PRO A 56 8.18 -7.55 -10.59
C PRO A 56 7.75 -6.10 -10.28
N PRO A 57 8.64 -5.25 -9.70
CA PRO A 57 8.30 -3.87 -9.35
C PRO A 57 7.75 -3.06 -10.52
N THR A 58 8.26 -3.31 -11.74
CA THR A 58 7.80 -2.67 -12.97
C THR A 58 6.37 -3.04 -13.32
N VAL A 59 5.96 -4.30 -13.09
CA VAL A 59 4.59 -4.78 -13.35
C VAL A 59 3.63 -4.17 -12.32
N THR A 60 4.03 -4.11 -11.06
CA THR A 60 3.26 -3.42 -10.01
C THR A 60 3.06 -1.95 -10.37
N GLY A 61 4.11 -1.25 -10.81
CA GLY A 61 4.01 0.13 -11.28
C GLY A 61 3.09 0.30 -12.49
N TYR A 62 3.15 -0.61 -13.46
CA TYR A 62 2.24 -0.61 -14.61
C TYR A 62 0.77 -0.76 -14.19
N PHE A 63 0.46 -1.68 -13.28
CA PHE A 63 -0.90 -1.82 -12.76
C PHE A 63 -1.39 -0.57 -12.04
N LEU A 64 -0.52 0.13 -11.30
CA LEU A 64 -0.89 1.41 -10.70
C LEU A 64 -1.25 2.46 -11.76
N ILE A 65 -0.54 2.51 -12.88
CA ILE A 65 -0.90 3.39 -14.00
C ILE A 65 -2.24 2.98 -14.61
N VAL A 66 -2.46 1.68 -14.84
CA VAL A 66 -3.72 1.18 -15.43
C VAL A 66 -4.92 1.45 -14.51
N LEU A 67 -4.74 1.41 -13.18
CA LEU A 67 -5.81 1.64 -12.22
C LEU A 67 -6.02 3.14 -11.93
N PHE A 68 -4.95 3.87 -11.63
CA PHE A 68 -4.99 5.26 -11.14
C PHE A 68 -4.63 6.31 -12.19
N GLY A 69 -4.22 5.91 -13.39
CA GLY A 69 -4.04 6.80 -14.54
C GLY A 69 -5.34 7.44 -14.99
N ARG A 70 -5.24 8.49 -15.81
CA ARG A 70 -6.39 9.33 -16.23
C ARG A 70 -7.55 8.53 -16.84
N ASN A 71 -7.25 7.46 -17.56
CA ASN A 71 -8.25 6.58 -18.19
C ASN A 71 -8.46 5.26 -17.41
N GLY A 72 -7.86 5.14 -16.23
CA GLY A 72 -7.93 3.95 -15.40
C GLY A 72 -9.26 3.81 -14.66
N VAL A 73 -9.52 2.61 -14.15
CA VAL A 73 -10.79 2.27 -13.48
C VAL A 73 -11.05 3.17 -12.27
N VAL A 74 -10.00 3.55 -11.54
CA VAL A 74 -10.08 4.45 -10.37
C VAL A 74 -9.77 5.89 -10.76
N GLY A 75 -8.80 6.11 -11.64
CA GLY A 75 -8.37 7.46 -12.01
C GLY A 75 -9.37 8.24 -12.87
N ARG A 76 -10.14 7.55 -13.74
CA ARG A 76 -11.17 8.19 -14.57
C ARG A 76 -12.31 8.81 -13.76
N PRO A 77 -13.00 8.10 -12.84
CA PRO A 77 -14.04 8.71 -12.03
C PRO A 77 -13.47 9.79 -11.10
N LEU A 78 -12.26 9.59 -10.54
CA LEU A 78 -11.62 10.61 -9.71
C LEU A 78 -11.38 11.91 -10.48
N PHE A 79 -10.86 11.82 -11.70
CA PHE A 79 -10.63 12.96 -12.58
C PHE A 79 -11.95 13.63 -12.99
N ALA A 80 -12.99 12.84 -13.29
CA ALA A 80 -14.29 13.39 -13.66
C ALA A 80 -14.95 14.19 -12.52
N LEU A 81 -14.76 13.76 -11.26
CA LEU A 81 -15.35 14.39 -10.09
C LEU A 81 -14.54 15.58 -9.55
N THR A 82 -13.21 15.53 -9.63
CA THR A 82 -12.32 16.49 -8.94
C THR A 82 -11.41 17.27 -9.89
N GLY A 83 -11.28 16.84 -11.14
CA GLY A 83 -10.26 17.34 -12.08
C GLY A 83 -8.83 16.92 -11.73
N TRP A 84 -8.63 16.17 -10.65
CA TRP A 84 -7.31 15.80 -10.14
C TRP A 84 -6.80 14.49 -10.74
N GLN A 85 -5.50 14.43 -11.05
CA GLN A 85 -4.78 13.25 -11.52
C GLN A 85 -3.68 12.88 -10.52
N ILE A 86 -3.64 11.60 -10.13
CA ILE A 86 -2.67 11.08 -9.15
C ILE A 86 -1.34 10.75 -9.83
N MET A 87 -1.37 10.16 -11.03
CA MET A 87 -0.15 9.72 -11.69
C MET A 87 0.78 10.90 -12.03
N PHE A 88 2.09 10.65 -11.97
CA PHE A 88 3.16 11.63 -12.17
C PHE A 88 3.22 12.75 -11.10
N THR A 89 2.65 12.50 -9.93
CA THR A 89 2.78 13.40 -8.77
C THR A 89 3.52 12.71 -7.61
N TRP A 90 3.91 13.48 -6.59
CA TRP A 90 4.51 12.91 -5.39
C TRP A 90 3.52 12.02 -4.60
N GLN A 91 2.21 12.26 -4.75
CA GLN A 91 1.18 11.40 -4.18
C GLN A 91 1.17 10.01 -4.84
N ALA A 92 1.48 9.89 -6.13
CA ALA A 92 1.69 8.58 -6.75
C ALA A 92 2.89 7.84 -6.14
N ALA A 93 3.94 8.55 -5.74
CA ALA A 93 5.07 7.93 -5.03
C ALA A 93 4.63 7.38 -3.67
N VAL A 94 3.81 8.11 -2.92
CA VAL A 94 3.20 7.62 -1.66
C VAL A 94 2.37 6.36 -1.91
N LEU A 95 1.52 6.37 -2.94
CA LEU A 95 0.69 5.23 -3.30
C LEU A 95 1.52 4.00 -3.67
N ALA A 96 2.57 4.19 -4.47
CA ALA A 96 3.48 3.11 -4.85
C ALA A 96 4.21 2.53 -3.65
N SER A 97 4.76 3.39 -2.78
CA SER A 97 5.41 2.95 -1.53
C SER A 97 4.44 2.20 -0.62
N PHE A 98 3.20 2.67 -0.49
CA PHE A 98 2.15 1.99 0.26
C PHE A 98 1.87 0.59 -0.28
N VAL A 99 1.62 0.45 -1.59
CA VAL A 99 1.28 -0.85 -2.20
C VAL A 99 2.39 -1.87 -2.08
N VAL A 100 3.66 -1.44 -2.14
CA VAL A 100 4.82 -2.34 -2.01
C VAL A 100 5.08 -2.72 -0.55
N ALA A 101 4.88 -1.80 0.40
CA ALA A 101 5.18 -2.04 1.82
C ALA A 101 4.03 -2.72 2.59
N LEU A 102 2.78 -2.52 2.18
CA LEU A 102 1.60 -3.07 2.84
C LEU A 102 1.64 -4.60 3.03
N PRO A 103 2.02 -5.43 2.05
CA PRO A 103 2.04 -6.89 2.20
C PRO A 103 3.02 -7.34 3.29
N LEU A 104 4.16 -6.66 3.40
CA LEU A 104 5.18 -6.94 4.41
C LEU A 104 4.62 -6.62 5.80
N MET A 105 3.99 -5.46 5.96
CA MET A 105 3.36 -5.06 7.23
C MET A 105 2.24 -6.01 7.66
N ILE A 106 1.39 -6.45 6.72
CA ILE A 106 0.32 -7.41 7.02
C ILE A 106 0.91 -8.71 7.55
N LYS A 107 1.94 -9.26 6.89
CA LYS A 107 2.57 -10.52 7.30
C LYS A 107 3.25 -10.42 8.66
N THR A 108 3.99 -9.34 8.92
CA THR A 108 4.68 -9.15 10.21
C THR A 108 3.69 -8.94 11.35
N ALA A 109 2.68 -8.08 11.16
CA ALA A 109 1.67 -7.81 12.18
C ALA A 109 0.81 -9.06 12.45
N ARG A 110 0.44 -9.81 11.40
CA ARG A 110 -0.33 -11.05 11.54
C ARG A 110 0.44 -12.10 12.32
N ALA A 111 1.72 -12.33 11.98
CA ALA A 111 2.56 -13.28 12.70
C ALA A 111 2.73 -12.88 14.18
N ALA A 112 2.87 -11.57 14.47
CA ALA A 112 2.93 -11.08 15.84
C ALA A 112 1.61 -11.34 16.59
N MET A 113 0.45 -11.09 15.97
CA MET A 113 -0.86 -11.34 16.58
C MET A 113 -1.12 -12.83 16.80
N GLU A 114 -0.81 -13.69 15.82
CA GLU A 114 -0.95 -15.15 15.92
C GLU A 114 0.02 -15.78 16.95
N SER A 115 1.10 -15.08 17.32
CA SER A 115 2.04 -15.53 18.36
C SER A 115 1.56 -15.29 19.80
N VAL A 116 0.51 -14.48 19.98
CA VAL A 116 -0.10 -14.24 21.29
C VAL A 116 -1.07 -15.38 21.59
N ASP A 117 -0.95 -16.00 22.77
CA ASP A 117 -1.81 -17.12 23.19
C ASP A 117 -3.30 -16.72 23.08
N GLU A 118 -4.11 -17.55 22.43
CA GLU A 118 -5.54 -17.30 22.23
C GLU A 118 -6.28 -17.12 23.57
N ASN A 119 -5.73 -17.63 24.68
CA ASN A 119 -6.31 -17.48 26.03
C ASN A 119 -6.05 -16.13 26.70
N LEU A 120 -5.26 -15.23 26.08
CA LEU A 120 -4.96 -13.87 26.58
C LEU A 120 -5.77 -12.77 25.89
N LEU A 121 -6.57 -13.10 24.86
CA LEU A 121 -7.39 -12.17 24.07
C LEU A 121 -8.89 -12.40 24.31
#